data_AF-A0A485B4V9-F1
#
_entry.id   AF-A0A485B4V9-F1
#
_cell.length_a   1.000
_cell.length_b   1.000
_cell.length_c   1.000
_cell.angle_alpha   90.00
_cell.angle_beta   90.00
_cell.angle_gamma   90.00
#
_symmetry.space_group_name_H-M   'P 1'
#
loop_
_entity.id
_entity.type
_entity.pdbx_description
1 polymer ?
#
loop_
_entity_poly.entity_id
_entity_poly.type
_entity_poly.pdbx_seq_one_letter_code
_entity_poly.pdbx_strand_id
1 'polypeptide(L)'
;MYWKNGDGSAWSSLRSLLADINRDGRVRMAMNGGIYDKAYAPLGLYIEKGKQRVALNRASGGGNFFIRPGGVFFVKGQQAGIVSIDKYRPSPAIDYAVQSGPMLIENGRINWRLKPSAGSRKLRNGVGLTRQGQVIFMLSERETNFYDFACYAQSSSTSGRCSTSTAPFRKCTSRAAACPGSTIRSSA
;
A
#
# COMPACT_ATOMS: atom_id res chain seq x y z
N MET A 1 9.03 -5.61 5.10
CA MET A 1 7.86 -6.35 4.53
C MET A 1 8.04 -7.81 4.89
N TYR A 2 6.95 -8.55 5.08
CA TYR A 2 6.98 -9.94 5.54
C TYR A 2 5.98 -10.78 4.74
N TRP A 3 6.37 -11.96 4.29
CA TRP A 3 5.48 -12.93 3.64
C TRP A 3 5.41 -14.24 4.39
N LYS A 4 6.56 -14.90 4.53
CA LYS A 4 6.68 -16.23 5.15
C LYS A 4 7.50 -16.17 6.43
N ASN A 5 7.10 -16.99 7.41
CA ASN A 5 7.83 -17.18 8.66
C ASN A 5 9.07 -18.08 8.44
N GLY A 6 9.75 -18.46 9.54
CA GLY A 6 10.94 -19.31 9.49
C GLY A 6 10.72 -20.71 8.92
N ASP A 7 9.49 -21.25 8.98
CA ASP A 7 9.15 -22.57 8.44
C ASP A 7 8.74 -22.52 6.94
N GLY A 8 8.60 -21.32 6.37
CA GLY A 8 8.20 -21.12 4.98
C GLY A 8 6.69 -20.98 4.76
N SER A 9 5.88 -21.00 5.81
CA SER A 9 4.43 -20.77 5.78
C SER A 9 4.08 -19.30 5.98
N ALA A 10 2.93 -18.88 5.47
CA ALA A 10 2.42 -17.53 5.73
C ALA A 10 1.85 -17.43 7.15
N TRP A 11 2.04 -16.29 7.82
CA TRP A 11 1.41 -16.03 9.13
C TRP A 11 -0.12 -16.00 9.08
N SER A 12 -0.72 -15.89 7.89
CA SER A 12 -2.18 -15.80 7.60
C SER A 12 -2.93 -14.60 8.20
N SER A 13 -2.41 -13.97 9.25
CA SER A 13 -2.99 -12.78 9.86
C SER A 13 -1.94 -11.80 10.35
N LEU A 14 -2.29 -10.52 10.39
CA LEU A 14 -1.45 -9.46 10.96
C LEU A 14 -1.17 -9.70 12.45
N ARG A 15 -2.14 -10.26 13.19
CA ARG A 15 -2.00 -10.60 14.61
C ARG A 15 -0.91 -11.64 14.81
N SER A 16 -0.94 -12.71 14.01
CA SER A 16 0.07 -13.78 14.07
C SER A 16 1.46 -13.26 13.68
N LEU A 17 1.55 -12.41 12.65
CA LEU A 17 2.80 -11.74 12.28
C LEU A 17 3.36 -10.94 13.45
N LEU A 18 2.55 -10.05 14.04
CA LEU A 18 2.99 -9.18 15.14
C LEU A 18 3.39 -9.96 16.39
N ALA A 19 2.67 -11.04 16.73
CA ALA A 19 3.04 -11.91 17.85
C ALA A 19 4.44 -12.51 17.66
N ASP A 20 4.84 -12.79 16.42
CA ASP A 20 6.14 -13.38 16.11
C ASP A 20 7.26 -12.32 16.05
N ILE A 21 7.05 -11.22 15.31
CA ILE A 21 8.12 -10.27 14.98
C ILE A 21 8.25 -9.10 15.96
N ASN A 22 7.23 -8.79 16.76
CA ASN A 22 7.17 -7.58 17.59
C ASN A 22 7.44 -7.84 19.08
N ARG A 23 8.30 -8.81 19.41
CA ARG A 23 8.57 -9.21 20.81
C ARG A 23 9.19 -8.10 21.65
N ASP A 24 9.90 -7.17 21.01
CA ASP A 24 10.54 -6.01 21.63
C ASP A 24 9.71 -4.71 21.52
N GLY A 25 8.50 -4.78 20.98
CA GLY A 25 7.60 -3.63 20.87
C GLY A 25 8.04 -2.54 19.89
N ARG A 26 9.02 -2.78 19.01
CA ARG A 26 9.53 -1.76 18.07
C ARG A 26 8.61 -1.48 16.89
N VAL A 27 7.67 -2.36 16.56
CA VAL A 27 6.73 -2.15 15.46
C VAL A 27 5.72 -1.06 15.83
N ARG A 28 5.82 0.08 15.15
CA ARG A 28 4.92 1.24 15.36
C ARG A 28 3.60 1.13 14.59
N MET A 29 3.59 0.36 13.51
CA MET A 29 2.44 0.17 12.63
C MET A 29 2.64 -1.06 11.76
N ALA A 30 1.57 -1.79 11.49
CA ALA A 30 1.54 -2.83 10.47
C ALA A 30 0.18 -2.86 9.76
N MET A 31 0.17 -3.24 8.49
CA MET A 31 -1.05 -3.41 7.68
C MET A 31 -0.76 -4.39 6.54
N ASN A 32 -1.80 -4.87 5.87
CA ASN A 32 -1.62 -5.63 4.63
C ASN A 32 -0.89 -4.77 3.59
N GLY A 33 -0.05 -5.42 2.77
CA GLY A 33 0.72 -4.76 1.71
C GLY A 33 0.03 -4.86 0.35
N GLY A 34 0.53 -5.76 -0.49
CA GLY A 34 -0.01 -6.03 -1.82
C GLY A 34 -1.18 -7.01 -1.82
N ILE A 35 -1.69 -7.30 -3.01
CA ILE A 35 -2.73 -8.30 -3.24
C ILE A 35 -2.11 -9.70 -3.28
N TYR A 36 -2.82 -10.69 -2.75
CA TYR A 36 -2.37 -12.07 -2.60
C TYR A 36 -3.50 -13.05 -2.97
N ASP A 37 -3.13 -14.29 -3.29
CA ASP A 37 -4.07 -15.36 -3.57
C ASP A 37 -4.58 -16.07 -2.30
N LYS A 38 -5.40 -17.12 -2.45
CA LYS A 38 -5.94 -17.87 -1.30
C LYS A 38 -4.86 -18.61 -0.48
N ALA A 39 -3.68 -18.82 -1.04
CA ALA A 39 -2.51 -19.39 -0.36
C ALA A 39 -1.59 -18.29 0.22
N TYR A 40 -2.04 -17.04 0.26
CA TYR A 40 -1.29 -15.86 0.69
C TYR A 40 -0.05 -15.56 -0.16
N ALA A 41 0.05 -16.11 -1.38
CA ALA A 41 1.15 -15.78 -2.28
C ALA A 41 0.92 -14.42 -2.95
N PRO A 42 1.93 -13.53 -3.03
CA PRO A 42 1.80 -12.24 -3.71
C PRO A 42 1.38 -12.42 -5.18
N LEU A 43 0.37 -11.66 -5.62
CA LEU A 43 -0.12 -11.70 -7.00
C LEU A 43 0.81 -10.97 -8.00
N GLY A 44 1.71 -10.13 -7.50
CA GLY A 44 2.68 -9.37 -8.30
C GLY A 44 4.03 -9.24 -7.59
N LEU A 45 4.88 -8.34 -8.10
CA LEU A 45 6.26 -8.17 -7.64
C LEU A 45 6.35 -8.20 -6.12
N TYR A 46 7.21 -9.07 -5.62
CA TYR A 46 7.55 -9.14 -4.20
C TYR A 46 9.06 -9.34 -4.04
N ILE A 47 9.71 -8.36 -3.40
CA ILE A 47 11.12 -8.40 -3.02
C ILE A 47 11.19 -8.29 -1.50
N GLU A 48 11.95 -9.18 -0.88
CA GLU A 48 12.18 -9.19 0.56
C GLU A 48 13.67 -9.47 0.85
N LYS A 49 14.31 -8.58 1.60
CA LYS A 49 15.73 -8.65 1.96
C LYS A 49 16.62 -8.83 0.71
N GLY A 50 16.36 -8.01 -0.32
CA GLY A 50 17.10 -8.01 -1.59
C GLY A 50 16.77 -9.17 -2.53
N LYS A 51 15.99 -10.17 -2.11
CA LYS A 51 15.64 -11.33 -2.94
C LYS A 51 14.26 -11.17 -3.56
N GLN A 52 14.20 -11.16 -4.89
CA GLN A 52 12.94 -11.26 -5.61
C GLN A 52 12.34 -12.66 -5.40
N ARG A 53 11.11 -12.69 -4.87
CA ARG A 53 10.35 -13.93 -4.64
C ARG A 53 9.24 -14.14 -5.66
N VAL A 54 8.67 -13.04 -6.15
CA VAL A 54 7.62 -13.04 -7.19
C VAL A 54 7.98 -11.96 -8.21
N ALA A 55 7.85 -12.29 -9.49
CA ALA A 55 8.12 -11.36 -10.59
C ALA A 55 7.05 -10.27 -10.71
N LEU A 56 7.39 -9.16 -11.37
CA LEU A 56 6.43 -8.12 -11.71
C LEU A 56 5.31 -8.68 -12.60
N ASN A 57 4.07 -8.52 -12.15
CA ASN A 57 2.91 -8.96 -12.92
C ASN A 57 2.46 -7.84 -13.88
N ARG A 58 2.58 -8.11 -15.18
CA ARG A 58 2.15 -7.20 -16.26
C ARG A 58 0.84 -7.63 -16.93
N ALA A 59 0.21 -8.70 -16.47
CA ALA A 59 -1.02 -9.21 -17.06
C ALA A 59 -2.16 -8.19 -16.94
N SER A 60 -3.20 -8.42 -17.75
CA SER A 60 -4.50 -7.78 -17.62
C SER A 60 -5.46 -8.78 -16.99
N GLY A 61 -6.48 -8.28 -16.29
CA GLY A 61 -7.43 -9.13 -15.59
C GLY A 61 -8.55 -8.32 -14.95
N GLY A 62 -9.46 -9.02 -14.28
CA GLY A 62 -10.55 -8.41 -13.52
C GLY A 62 -10.13 -8.07 -12.08
N GLY A 63 -10.81 -7.10 -11.48
CA GLY A 63 -10.55 -6.68 -10.10
C GLY A 63 -9.59 -5.49 -9.98
N ASN A 64 -9.44 -4.99 -8.75
CA ASN A 64 -8.73 -3.75 -8.45
C ASN A 64 -7.22 -3.79 -8.80
N PHE A 65 -6.57 -4.95 -8.66
CA PHE A 65 -5.14 -5.14 -8.96
C PHE A 65 -4.78 -4.72 -10.39
N PHE A 66 -5.70 -4.96 -11.34
CA PHE A 66 -5.47 -4.74 -12.76
C PHE A 66 -5.93 -3.36 -13.24
N ILE A 67 -6.50 -2.52 -12.37
CA ILE A 67 -6.81 -1.12 -12.72
C ILE A 67 -5.50 -0.37 -12.94
N ARG A 68 -5.26 0.09 -14.17
CA ARG A 68 -4.01 0.75 -14.57
C ARG A 68 -4.00 2.26 -14.32
N PRO A 69 -2.82 2.90 -14.16
CA PRO A 69 -1.55 2.24 -13.87
C PRO A 69 -1.58 1.53 -12.51
N GLY A 70 -0.91 0.38 -12.41
CA GLY A 70 -0.53 -0.20 -11.12
C GLY A 70 0.74 0.46 -10.61
N GLY A 71 1.10 0.23 -9.34
CA GLY A 71 2.29 0.80 -8.73
C GLY A 71 3.18 -0.24 -8.07
N VAL A 72 4.47 0.08 -8.00
CA VAL A 72 5.45 -0.61 -7.15
C VAL A 72 5.92 0.38 -6.09
N PHE A 73 5.69 0.05 -4.83
CA PHE A 73 6.38 0.70 -3.70
C PHE A 73 7.65 -0.10 -3.40
N PHE A 74 8.79 0.58 -3.29
CA PHE A 74 10.07 -0.05 -3.00
C PHE A 74 10.88 0.73 -1.96
N VAL A 75 11.81 0.03 -1.31
CA VAL A 75 12.80 0.58 -0.38
C VAL A 75 14.18 0.13 -0.83
N LYS A 76 15.12 1.08 -0.88
CA LYS A 76 16.55 0.90 -1.16
C LYS A 76 17.37 1.65 -0.11
N GLY A 77 17.98 0.93 0.84
CA GLY A 77 18.57 1.49 2.04
C GLY A 77 17.59 2.39 2.79
N GLN A 78 17.94 3.68 2.95
CA GLN A 78 17.10 4.67 3.63
C GLN A 78 16.10 5.39 2.72
N GLN A 79 16.06 5.06 1.42
CA GLN A 79 15.20 5.72 0.44
C GLN A 79 14.01 4.84 0.07
N ALA A 80 12.83 5.45 0.05
CA ALA A 80 11.61 4.82 -0.46
C ALA A 80 11.20 5.45 -1.80
N GLY A 81 10.57 4.66 -2.66
CA GLY A 81 10.11 5.10 -3.97
C GLY A 81 8.76 4.48 -4.34
N ILE A 82 8.00 5.18 -5.17
CA ILE A 82 6.80 4.66 -5.83
C ILE A 82 6.94 4.95 -7.32
N VAL A 83 6.79 3.91 -8.15
CA VAL A 83 6.81 4.03 -9.61
C VAL A 83 5.66 3.25 -10.21
N SER A 84 5.18 3.68 -11.39
CA SER A 84 4.23 2.88 -12.14
C SER A 84 4.90 1.60 -12.62
N ILE A 85 4.12 0.53 -12.78
CA ILE A 85 4.64 -0.77 -13.24
C ILE A 85 5.38 -0.69 -14.58
N ASP A 86 5.02 0.25 -15.47
CA ASP A 86 5.68 0.44 -16.76
C ASP A 86 7.05 1.12 -16.63
N LYS A 87 7.21 1.95 -15.60
CA LYS A 87 8.45 2.65 -15.26
C LYS A 87 9.35 1.83 -14.32
N TYR A 88 8.84 0.75 -13.71
CA TYR A 88 9.64 -0.09 -12.83
C TYR A 88 10.82 -0.73 -13.58
N ARG A 89 12.00 -0.69 -12.95
CA ARG A 89 13.22 -1.35 -13.40
C ARG A 89 13.82 -2.15 -12.23
N PRO A 90 14.14 -3.44 -12.40
CA PRO A 90 14.82 -4.21 -11.38
C PRO A 90 16.17 -3.57 -11.02
N SER A 91 16.56 -3.68 -9.75
CA SER A 91 17.85 -3.20 -9.27
C SER A 91 18.29 -4.02 -8.06
N PRO A 92 19.57 -4.43 -7.97
CA PRO A 92 20.09 -5.13 -6.81
C PRO A 92 20.12 -4.26 -5.54
N ALA A 93 19.96 -2.94 -5.68
CA ALA A 93 19.88 -2.01 -4.55
C ALA A 93 18.51 -2.01 -3.86
N ILE A 94 17.50 -2.68 -4.42
CA ILE A 94 16.16 -2.72 -3.84
C ILE A 94 16.09 -3.83 -2.79
N ASP A 95 15.94 -3.42 -1.52
CA ASP A 95 15.82 -4.35 -0.38
C ASP A 95 14.42 -4.93 -0.25
N TYR A 96 13.41 -4.10 -0.50
CA TYR A 96 12.01 -4.47 -0.40
C TYR A 96 11.21 -3.86 -1.54
N ALA A 97 10.26 -4.61 -2.09
CA ALA A 97 9.30 -4.09 -3.04
C ALA A 97 7.98 -4.87 -2.98
N VAL A 98 6.88 -4.17 -3.19
CA VAL A 98 5.56 -4.76 -3.34
C VAL A 98 4.82 -4.07 -4.49
N GLN A 99 4.27 -4.87 -5.40
CA GLN A 99 3.33 -4.41 -6.41
C GLN A 99 1.91 -4.37 -5.83
N SER A 100 1.19 -3.30 -6.13
CA SER A 100 -0.24 -3.20 -5.84
C SER A 100 -0.96 -2.38 -6.92
N GLY A 101 -2.28 -2.38 -6.87
CA GLY A 101 -3.12 -1.63 -7.80
C GLY A 101 -4.45 -1.25 -7.17
N PRO A 102 -5.06 -0.14 -7.62
CA PRO A 102 -4.53 0.84 -8.57
C PRO A 102 -3.52 1.81 -7.95
N MET A 103 -2.66 2.40 -8.78
CA MET A 103 -2.03 3.67 -8.44
C MET A 103 -3.10 4.77 -8.43
N LEU A 104 -3.20 5.47 -7.28
CA LEU A 104 -4.27 6.44 -7.03
C LEU A 104 -3.98 7.80 -7.62
N ILE A 105 -2.75 8.28 -7.42
CA ILE A 105 -2.28 9.60 -7.83
C ILE A 105 -0.90 9.40 -8.46
N GLU A 106 -0.70 9.95 -9.65
CA GLU A 106 0.60 10.04 -10.32
C GLU A 106 0.83 11.50 -10.71
N ASN A 107 2.01 12.05 -10.42
CA ASN A 107 2.37 13.44 -10.74
C ASN A 107 1.32 14.47 -10.27
N GLY A 108 0.75 14.24 -9.07
CA GLY A 108 -0.27 15.10 -8.49
C GLY A 108 -1.64 15.03 -9.16
N ARG A 109 -1.88 14.09 -10.08
CA ARG A 109 -3.18 13.89 -10.76
C ARG A 109 -3.80 12.56 -10.34
N ILE A 110 -5.09 12.58 -9.99
CA ILE A 110 -5.86 11.36 -9.71
C ILE A 110 -5.93 10.51 -10.99
N ASN A 111 -5.77 9.20 -10.84
CA ASN A 111 -5.92 8.25 -11.92
C ASN A 111 -7.34 8.33 -12.52
N TRP A 112 -7.41 8.70 -13.81
CA TRP A 112 -8.65 8.95 -14.54
C TRP A 112 -9.59 7.74 -14.66
N ARG A 113 -9.07 6.52 -14.43
CA ARG A 113 -9.87 5.29 -14.38
C ARG A 113 -10.66 5.15 -13.08
N LEU A 114 -10.31 5.91 -12.04
CA LEU A 114 -11.05 5.94 -10.78
C LEU A 114 -12.25 6.86 -10.95
N LYS A 115 -13.46 6.29 -10.91
CA LYS A 115 -14.70 7.05 -11.12
C LYS A 115 -15.34 7.41 -9.77
N PRO A 116 -15.83 8.65 -9.58
CA PRO A 116 -16.58 9.03 -8.38
C PRO A 116 -17.82 8.15 -8.16
N SER A 117 -18.46 7.72 -9.24
CA SER A 117 -19.66 6.87 -9.26
C SER A 117 -19.37 5.37 -9.04
N ALA A 118 -18.12 4.97 -8.82
CA ALA A 118 -17.79 3.56 -8.61
C ALA A 118 -18.47 3.01 -7.34
N GLY A 119 -19.28 1.96 -7.51
CA GLY A 119 -20.07 1.35 -6.42
C GLY A 119 -19.27 0.50 -5.42
N SER A 120 -18.03 0.12 -5.74
CA SER A 120 -17.18 -0.65 -4.82
C SER A 120 -16.70 0.21 -3.66
N ARG A 121 -17.33 0.03 -2.49
CA ARG A 121 -16.91 0.62 -1.22
C ARG A 121 -16.33 -0.46 -0.31
N LYS A 122 -15.13 -0.20 0.22
CA LYS A 122 -14.37 -1.10 1.11
C LYS A 122 -13.52 -0.26 2.07
N LEU A 123 -13.05 -0.85 3.17
CA LEU A 123 -11.94 -0.25 3.91
C LEU A 123 -10.70 -0.28 3.02
N ARG A 124 -9.97 0.82 2.97
CA ARG A 124 -8.80 0.96 2.10
C ARG A 124 -7.61 1.42 2.90
N ASN A 125 -6.46 0.85 2.59
CA ASN A 125 -5.17 1.36 2.99
C ASN A 125 -4.33 1.69 1.75
N GLY A 126 -3.34 2.55 1.92
CA GLY A 126 -2.44 2.95 0.85
C GLY A 126 -1.11 3.48 1.39
N VAL A 127 -0.11 3.45 0.53
CA VAL A 127 1.19 4.06 0.75
C VAL A 127 1.42 5.15 -0.31
N GLY A 128 1.95 6.29 0.12
CA GLY A 128 2.27 7.43 -0.72
C GLY A 128 3.59 8.07 -0.33
N LEU A 129 4.06 9.00 -1.17
CA LEU A 129 5.23 9.83 -0.89
C LEU A 129 4.83 11.31 -0.92
N THR A 130 5.33 12.09 0.01
CA THR A 130 5.27 13.56 -0.09
C THR A 130 6.20 14.07 -1.18
N ARG A 131 6.09 15.37 -1.52
CA ARG A 131 7.07 16.04 -2.41
C ARG A 131 8.50 15.98 -1.88
N GLN A 132 8.68 15.88 -0.57
CA GLN A 132 9.97 15.74 0.09
C GLN A 132 10.43 14.27 0.21
N GLY A 133 9.72 13.32 -0.40
CA GLY A 133 10.06 11.90 -0.37
C GLY A 133 9.74 11.18 0.94
N GLN A 134 8.92 11.77 1.82
CA GLN A 134 8.52 11.12 3.07
C GLN A 134 7.41 10.10 2.81
N VAL A 135 7.55 8.91 3.39
CA VAL A 135 6.53 7.86 3.31
C VAL A 135 5.33 8.22 4.18
N ILE A 136 4.15 8.19 3.57
CA ILE A 136 2.86 8.32 4.25
C ILE A 136 2.10 7.01 4.08
N PHE A 137 1.59 6.50 5.19
CA PHE A 137 0.58 5.45 5.18
C PHE A 137 -0.78 6.04 5.50
N MET A 138 -1.80 5.67 4.74
CA MET A 138 -3.14 6.20 4.87
C MET A 138 -4.15 5.07 4.97
N LEU A 139 -5.11 5.19 5.88
CA LEU A 139 -6.17 4.19 6.10
C LEU A 139 -7.51 4.89 6.22
N SER A 140 -8.54 4.28 5.64
CA SER A 140 -9.92 4.71 5.81
C SER A 140 -10.53 4.07 7.06
N GLU A 141 -11.22 4.87 7.87
CA GLU A 141 -12.02 4.33 8.99
C GLU A 141 -13.41 3.87 8.56
N ARG A 142 -13.85 4.30 7.38
CA ARG A 142 -15.12 3.91 6.76
C ARG A 142 -14.90 3.39 5.36
N GLU A 143 -15.89 2.68 4.85
CA GLU A 143 -15.83 2.17 3.48
C GLU A 143 -15.85 3.32 2.47
N THR A 144 -14.93 3.26 1.51
CA THR A 144 -14.74 4.29 0.51
C THR A 144 -14.48 3.67 -0.85
N ASN A 145 -14.71 4.42 -1.94
CA ASN A 145 -14.23 4.02 -3.26
C ASN A 145 -12.82 4.58 -3.51
N PHE A 146 -12.16 4.12 -4.57
CA PHE A 146 -10.78 4.57 -4.84
C PHE A 146 -10.69 6.06 -5.20
N TYR A 147 -11.73 6.64 -5.81
CA TYR A 147 -11.74 8.05 -6.18
C TYR A 147 -11.78 8.94 -4.94
N ASP A 148 -12.73 8.69 -4.03
CA ASP A 148 -12.87 9.40 -2.76
C ASP A 148 -11.59 9.27 -1.92
N PHE A 149 -11.00 8.06 -1.88
CA PHE A 149 -9.72 7.79 -1.22
C PHE A 149 -8.56 8.61 -1.81
N ALA A 150 -8.45 8.66 -3.14
CA ALA A 150 -7.44 9.47 -3.83
C ALA A 150 -7.68 10.98 -3.61
N CYS A 151 -8.92 11.43 -3.68
CA CYS A 151 -9.30 12.82 -3.45
C CYS A 151 -8.86 13.30 -2.06
N TYR A 152 -9.10 12.50 -1.03
CA TYR A 152 -8.65 12.83 0.33
C TYR A 152 -7.11 12.89 0.45
N ALA A 153 -6.41 11.94 -0.18
CA ALA A 153 -4.94 11.94 -0.18
C ALA A 153 -4.37 13.23 -0.83
N GLN A 154 -5.05 13.74 -1.86
CA GLN A 154 -4.66 14.94 -2.61
C GLN A 154 -4.98 16.23 -1.85
N SER A 155 -6.20 16.38 -1.31
CA SER A 155 -6.63 17.59 -0.58
C SER A 155 -5.80 17.84 0.66
N SER A 156 -5.38 16.76 1.32
CA SER A 156 -4.52 16.81 2.50
C SER A 156 -3.03 17.07 2.17
N SER A 157 -2.71 17.33 0.89
CA SER A 157 -1.34 17.61 0.38
C SER A 157 -1.25 18.94 -0.39
N THR A 158 -2.38 19.51 -0.82
CA THR A 158 -2.50 20.81 -1.51
C THR A 158 -3.96 21.27 -1.50
N SER A 159 -4.21 22.57 -1.31
CA SER A 159 -5.54 23.20 -1.39
C SER A 159 -6.12 23.05 -2.81
N GLY A 160 -7.10 22.16 -3.00
CA GLY A 160 -7.78 22.02 -4.30
C GLY A 160 -8.94 21.02 -4.37
N ARG A 161 -10.07 21.52 -4.91
CA ARG A 161 -11.17 20.92 -5.70
C ARG A 161 -11.83 19.58 -5.34
N CYS A 162 -11.43 18.85 -4.31
CA CYS A 162 -12.22 17.70 -3.84
C CYS A 162 -13.17 18.15 -2.73
N SER A 163 -14.47 18.20 -3.01
CA SER A 163 -15.51 18.33 -1.98
C SER A 163 -15.68 16.97 -1.31
N THR A 164 -14.85 16.66 -0.32
CA THR A 164 -15.05 15.47 0.51
C THR A 164 -15.80 15.88 1.76
N SER A 165 -17.08 15.53 1.80
CA SER A 165 -17.82 15.33 3.05
C SER A 165 -16.96 14.45 3.97
N THR A 166 -16.50 15.06 5.06
CA THR A 166 -15.96 14.46 6.30
C THR A 166 -15.88 12.92 6.34
N ALA A 167 -14.88 12.36 5.67
CA ALA A 167 -14.48 10.98 5.86
C ALA A 167 -13.28 10.94 6.83
N PRO A 168 -13.35 10.23 7.96
CA PRO A 168 -12.24 10.17 8.89
C PRO A 168 -11.19 9.20 8.35
N PHE A 169 -10.06 9.76 7.93
CA PHE A 169 -8.89 9.01 7.50
C PHE A 169 -7.76 9.24 8.49
N ARG A 170 -6.95 8.21 8.71
CA ARG A 170 -5.72 8.33 9.51
C ARG A 170 -4.50 8.37 8.59
N LYS A 171 -3.63 9.34 8.83
CA LYS A 171 -2.27 9.40 8.27
C LYS A 171 -1.28 9.01 9.35
N CYS A 172 -0.49 7.96 9.12
CA CYS A 172 0.63 7.62 9.99
C CYS A 172 1.94 7.89 9.18
N THR A 173 2.89 8.62 9.77
CA THR A 173 4.20 8.90 9.14
C THR A 173 5.30 8.08 9.80
N SER A 174 6.43 7.89 9.13
CA SER A 174 7.58 7.15 9.68
C SER A 174 8.32 7.90 10.81
N ARG A 175 8.08 9.21 10.98
CA ARG A 175 8.76 10.06 11.98
C ARG A 175 7.92 10.41 13.20
N ALA A 176 6.58 10.29 13.13
CA ALA A 176 5.71 10.52 14.29
C ALA A 176 5.40 9.19 15.00
N ALA A 177 5.71 9.14 16.29
CA ALA A 177 5.34 8.02 17.13
C ALA A 177 3.81 7.83 17.15
N ALA A 178 3.41 6.62 16.78
CA ALA A 178 2.17 5.95 17.13
C ALA A 178 0.87 6.43 16.45
N CYS A 179 0.23 5.47 15.78
CA CYS A 179 -1.21 5.28 15.82
C CYS A 179 -1.46 4.21 16.92
N PRO A 180 -1.41 4.55 18.24
CA PRO A 180 -1.42 3.54 19.30
C PRO A 180 -2.75 2.77 19.31
N GLY A 181 -2.68 1.44 19.46
CA GLY A 181 -3.86 0.59 19.69
C GLY A 181 -4.64 0.09 18.46
N SER A 182 -4.14 0.26 17.23
CA SER A 182 -4.87 -0.19 16.03
C SER A 182 -4.45 -1.60 15.56
N THR A 183 -5.24 -2.61 15.92
CA THR A 183 -5.25 -3.87 15.17
C THR A 183 -5.99 -3.62 13.85
N ILE A 184 -5.23 -3.30 12.80
CA ILE A 184 -5.75 -2.92 11.49
C ILE A 184 -6.33 -4.17 10.80
N ARG A 185 -7.65 -4.20 10.60
CA ARG A 185 -8.34 -5.22 9.79
C ARG A 185 -8.31 -4.80 8.32
N SER A 186 -7.74 -5.66 7.48
CA SER A 186 -7.81 -5.56 6.02
C SER A 186 -9.11 -6.21 5.54
N SER A 187 -9.92 -5.50 4.76
CA SER A 187 -10.85 -6.15 3.83
C SER A 187 -10.26 -6.07 2.43
N ALA A 188 -9.76 -7.22 1.96
CA ALA A 188 -9.61 -7.47 0.53
C ALA A 188 -10.99 -7.46 -0.15
#